data_AF-A0A974X4Z4-F1
#
_entry.id   AF-A0A974X4Z4-F1
#
_cell.length_a   1.000
_cell.length_b   1.000
_cell.length_c   1.000
_cell.angle_alpha   90.00
_cell.angle_beta   90.00
_cell.angle_gamma   90.00
#
_symmetry.space_group_name_H-M   'P 1'
#
loop_
_entity.id
_entity.type
_entity.pdbx_description
1 polymer ?
#
loop_
_entity_poly.entity_id
_entity_poly.type
_entity_poly.pdbx_seq_one_letter_code
_entity_poly.pdbx_strand_id
1 'polypeptide(L)'
;MYPLVRELAAKDAPIRVPVTVTCRVLKIARQPYYRWLTAPISDAELIEAYRANALFDAHRDDPEFGYRFLVDEALEAGEAMTARTAWRICSSNGWWSAFGKPKRGKAKKPGPPVHDDLCAVVDKHGVTRHEFNADAVNELWLTDITEHRTGEGKLYLCAIKDVYSNRIVGYSIDSRMKSRLAVAALNNAVARRGDVAGCVVHSDRGSQGEINRSSQHLEFGGVRAWRQRTGARRPATRQRSFAGSGVLTGRCGQRCARPGVLTRPERCNGSSGG
;
A
#
# COMPACT_ATOMS: atom_id res chain seq x y z
N MET A 1 10.46 26.62 22.35
CA MET A 1 10.80 28.02 22.68
C MET A 1 10.63 28.34 24.17
N TYR A 2 9.62 27.81 24.87
CA TYR A 2 9.47 28.00 26.33
C TYR A 2 10.55 27.36 27.23
N PRO A 3 11.16 26.19 26.88
CA PRO A 3 12.28 25.65 27.65
C PRO A 3 13.46 26.62 27.81
N LEU A 4 13.81 27.32 26.73
CA LEU A 4 14.87 28.35 26.73
C LEU A 4 14.57 29.49 27.71
N VAL A 5 13.31 29.92 27.82
CA VAL A 5 12.90 30.97 28.77
C VAL A 5 13.10 30.51 30.21
N ARG A 6 12.80 29.24 30.49
CA ARG A 6 13.00 28.64 31.81
C ARG A 6 14.48 28.55 32.15
N GLU A 7 15.31 28.09 31.21
CA GLU A 7 16.76 27.96 31.36
C GLU A 7 17.43 29.31 31.66
N LEU A 8 17.09 30.36 30.91
CA LEU A 8 17.64 31.71 31.12
C LEU A 8 17.18 32.36 32.43
N ALA A 9 16.01 31.98 32.94
CA ALA A 9 15.45 32.50 34.19
C ALA A 9 15.86 31.68 35.42
N ALA A 10 16.56 30.55 35.23
CA ALA A 10 16.99 29.65 36.28
C ALA A 10 17.95 30.36 37.26
N LYS A 11 17.97 29.90 38.51
CA LYS A 11 18.76 30.54 39.58
C LYS A 11 20.26 30.32 39.41
N ASP A 12 20.61 29.21 38.77
CA ASP A 12 21.95 28.72 38.45
C ASP A 12 22.43 29.14 37.05
N ALA A 13 21.61 29.90 36.30
CA ALA A 13 22.01 30.41 34.99
C ALA A 13 23.24 31.33 35.12
N PRO A 14 24.26 31.20 34.25
CA PRO A 14 25.46 32.06 34.27
C PRO A 14 25.12 33.55 34.18
N ILE A 15 24.08 33.88 33.42
CA ILE A 15 23.47 35.20 33.36
C ILE A 15 21.98 35.00 33.56
N ARG A 16 21.46 35.42 34.72
CA ARG A 16 20.04 35.30 35.02
C ARG A 16 19.25 36.41 34.34
N VAL A 17 18.43 36.04 33.37
CA VAL A 17 17.56 36.97 32.63
C VAL A 17 16.12 36.84 33.14
N PRO A 18 15.46 37.93 33.57
CA PRO A 18 14.06 37.87 33.99
C PRO A 18 13.16 37.37 32.85
N VAL A 19 12.18 36.52 33.18
CA VAL A 19 11.17 36.00 32.23
C VAL A 19 10.53 37.11 31.41
N THR A 20 10.27 38.27 32.02
CA THR A 20 9.70 39.45 31.34
C THR A 20 10.57 39.96 30.21
N VAL A 21 11.88 39.97 30.38
CA VAL A 21 12.86 40.41 29.39
C VAL A 21 12.97 39.38 28.28
N THR A 22 13.14 38.09 28.63
CA THR A 22 13.25 37.01 27.64
C THR A 22 12.01 36.88 26.78
N CYS A 23 10.81 36.93 27.38
CA CYS A 23 9.55 36.89 26.63
C CYS A 23 9.40 38.09 25.69
N ARG A 24 9.84 39.28 26.10
CA ARG A 24 9.81 40.49 25.26
C ARG A 24 10.76 40.36 24.06
N VAL A 25 11.99 39.87 24.28
CA VAL A 25 13.01 39.69 23.23
C VAL A 25 12.57 38.63 22.22
N LEU A 26 12.03 37.50 22.68
CA LEU A 26 11.52 36.42 21.82
C LEU A 26 10.14 36.72 21.21
N LYS A 27 9.53 37.88 21.54
CA LYS A 27 8.21 38.31 21.07
C LYS A 27 7.10 37.29 21.38
N ILE A 28 7.12 36.72 22.58
CA ILE A 28 6.10 35.78 23.08
C ILE A 28 5.33 36.36 24.26
N ALA A 29 4.06 36.00 24.40
CA ALA A 29 3.24 36.43 25.52
C ALA A 29 3.65 35.73 26.83
N ARG A 30 3.53 36.43 27.97
CA ARG A 30 3.89 35.91 29.31
C ARG A 30 2.89 34.88 29.85
N GLN A 31 1.60 35.11 29.62
CA GLN A 31 0.54 34.26 30.17
C GLN A 31 0.60 32.81 29.64
N PRO A 32 0.85 32.55 28.34
CA PRO A 32 1.09 31.20 27.83
C PRO A 32 2.32 30.52 28.43
N TYR A 33 3.41 31.27 28.72
CA TYR A 33 4.61 30.70 29.35
C TYR A 33 4.30 30.14 30.74
N TYR A 34 3.58 30.88 31.59
CA TYR A 34 3.23 30.38 32.93
C TYR A 34 2.22 29.22 32.88
N ARG A 35 1.33 29.21 31.87
CA ARG A 35 0.47 28.05 31.60
C ARG A 35 1.32 26.81 31.25
N TRP A 36 2.26 26.96 30.34
CA TRP A 36 3.21 25.91 29.96
C TRP A 36 4.08 25.47 31.14
N LEU A 37 4.51 26.37 32.03
CA LEU A 37 5.32 26.02 33.20
C LEU A 37 4.59 25.05 34.14
N THR A 38 3.26 25.11 34.18
CA THR A 38 2.42 24.25 35.03
C THR A 38 2.24 22.86 34.41
N ALA A 39 2.13 22.78 33.08
CA ALA A 39 1.99 21.53 32.32
C ALA A 39 2.84 21.63 31.03
N PRO A 40 4.15 21.36 31.12
CA PRO A 40 5.08 21.60 30.01
C PRO A 40 4.98 20.57 28.89
N ILE A 41 4.42 19.39 29.21
CA ILE A 41 4.11 18.32 28.28
C ILE A 41 2.61 18.07 28.41
N SER A 42 1.89 18.21 27.31
CA SER A 42 0.47 17.90 27.23
C SER A 42 0.22 16.40 27.03
N ASP A 43 -0.97 15.93 27.43
CA ASP A 43 -1.38 14.54 27.19
C ASP A 43 -1.30 14.17 25.70
N ALA A 44 -1.58 15.14 24.81
CA ALA A 44 -1.48 14.95 23.37
C ALA A 44 -0.03 14.71 22.90
N GLU A 45 0.94 15.44 23.45
CA GLU A 45 2.36 15.25 23.15
C GLU A 45 2.87 13.90 23.70
N LEU A 46 2.39 13.50 24.88
CA LEU A 46 2.73 12.21 25.47
C LEU A 46 2.19 11.05 24.62
N ILE A 47 0.91 11.13 24.20
CA ILE A 47 0.30 10.14 23.29
C ILE A 47 1.04 10.11 21.95
N GLU A 48 1.41 11.26 21.38
CA GLU A 48 2.18 11.30 20.14
C GLU A 48 3.56 10.65 20.29
N ALA A 49 4.22 10.83 21.44
CA ALA A 49 5.50 10.17 21.74
C ALA A 49 5.35 8.64 21.82
N TYR A 50 4.33 8.12 22.51
CA TYR A 50 4.09 6.67 22.58
C TYR A 50 3.78 6.08 21.20
N ARG A 51 2.93 6.75 20.42
CA ARG A 51 2.65 6.37 19.03
C ARG A 51 3.90 6.39 18.16
N ALA A 52 4.75 7.39 18.31
CA ALA A 52 6.00 7.48 17.59
C ALA A 52 6.95 6.31 17.94
N ASN A 53 7.03 5.94 19.21
CA ASN A 53 7.81 4.78 19.65
C ASN A 53 7.27 3.47 19.05
N ALA A 54 5.95 3.26 19.10
CA ALA A 54 5.33 2.06 18.51
C ALA A 54 5.56 1.97 16.99
N LEU A 55 5.43 3.09 16.27
CA LEU A 55 5.73 3.15 14.83
C LEU A 55 7.22 2.93 14.54
N PHE A 56 8.11 3.43 15.41
CA PHE A 56 9.55 3.23 15.28
C PHE A 56 9.92 1.76 15.48
N ASP A 57 9.40 1.12 16.52
CA ASP A 57 9.66 -0.29 16.81
C ASP A 57 9.15 -1.19 15.68
N ALA A 58 7.92 -0.95 15.21
CA ALA A 58 7.34 -1.64 14.06
C ALA A 58 8.18 -1.45 12.78
N HIS A 59 8.67 -0.23 12.52
CA HIS A 59 9.49 0.05 11.35
C HIS A 59 10.90 -0.53 11.45
N ARG A 60 11.43 -0.65 12.66
CA ARG A 60 12.72 -1.30 12.91
C ARG A 60 12.61 -2.81 12.69
N ASP A 61 11.51 -3.42 13.12
CA ASP A 61 11.26 -4.85 12.98
C ASP A 61 10.99 -5.22 11.52
N ASP A 62 10.21 -4.41 10.81
CA ASP A 62 10.00 -4.53 9.37
C ASP A 62 10.23 -3.19 8.63
N PRO A 63 11.46 -2.95 8.14
CA PRO A 63 11.78 -1.75 7.37
C PRO A 63 11.08 -1.67 6.02
N GLU A 64 10.50 -2.77 5.53
CA GLU A 64 9.80 -2.85 4.26
C GLU A 64 8.38 -2.25 4.37
N PHE A 65 7.84 -2.17 5.58
CA PHE A 65 6.50 -1.65 5.82
C PHE A 65 6.37 -0.15 5.56
N GLY A 66 5.34 0.22 4.81
CA GLY A 66 4.88 1.60 4.72
C GLY A 66 3.96 1.97 5.89
N TYR A 67 3.73 3.27 6.09
CA TYR A 67 2.93 3.80 7.21
C TYR A 67 1.54 3.15 7.40
N ARG A 68 0.95 2.56 6.35
CA ARG A 68 -0.35 1.88 6.44
C ARG A 68 -0.26 0.56 7.20
N PHE A 69 0.82 -0.20 7.01
CA PHE A 69 1.07 -1.45 7.73
C PHE A 69 1.57 -1.18 9.15
N LEU A 70 2.42 -0.15 9.32
CA LEU A 70 2.89 0.27 10.64
C LEU A 70 1.75 0.70 11.59
N VAL A 71 0.61 1.16 11.06
CA VAL A 71 -0.58 1.47 11.87
C VAL A 71 -1.17 0.23 12.52
N ASP A 72 -1.21 -0.88 11.79
CA ASP A 72 -1.78 -2.13 12.29
C ASP A 72 -0.85 -2.73 13.35
N GLU A 73 0.46 -2.71 13.12
CA GLU A 73 1.48 -3.10 14.12
C GLU A 73 1.40 -2.24 15.39
N ALA A 74 1.31 -0.91 15.23
CA ALA A 74 1.16 -0.01 16.36
C ALA A 74 -0.14 -0.23 17.13
N LEU A 75 -1.23 -0.63 16.44
CA LEU A 75 -2.48 -1.02 17.08
C LEU A 75 -2.32 -2.29 17.93
N GLU A 76 -1.59 -3.30 17.44
CA GLU A 76 -1.27 -4.50 18.20
C GLU A 76 -0.40 -4.22 19.43
N ALA A 77 0.49 -3.23 19.33
CA ALA A 77 1.27 -2.70 20.45
C ALA A 77 0.45 -1.83 21.43
N GLY A 78 -0.85 -1.62 21.18
CA GLY A 78 -1.75 -0.87 22.05
C GLY A 78 -1.89 0.62 21.70
N GLU A 79 -1.19 1.10 20.67
CA GLU A 79 -1.15 2.51 20.27
C GLU A 79 -2.00 2.78 19.03
N ALA A 80 -3.32 2.73 19.21
CA ALA A 80 -4.28 2.97 18.13
C ALA A 80 -4.19 4.40 17.58
N MET A 81 -4.16 4.54 16.25
CA MET A 81 -4.18 5.84 15.57
C MET A 81 -4.76 5.78 14.17
N THR A 82 -5.07 6.96 13.61
CA THR A 82 -5.49 7.05 12.20
C THR A 82 -4.29 6.94 11.26
N ALA A 83 -4.51 6.41 10.05
CA ALA A 83 -3.47 6.32 9.03
C ALA A 83 -2.83 7.68 8.69
N ARG A 84 -3.60 8.78 8.76
CA ARG A 84 -3.08 10.13 8.53
C ARG A 84 -2.15 10.60 9.65
N THR A 85 -2.44 10.21 10.89
CA THR A 85 -1.56 10.49 12.04
C THR A 85 -0.24 9.74 11.90
N ALA A 86 -0.29 8.45 11.59
CA ALA A 86 0.93 7.66 11.35
C ALA A 86 1.75 8.21 10.20
N TRP A 87 1.11 8.55 9.07
CA TRP A 87 1.80 9.18 7.94
C TRP A 87 2.54 10.47 8.36
N ARG A 88 1.89 11.35 9.11
CA ARG A 88 2.51 12.59 9.60
C ARG A 88 3.73 12.28 10.47
N ILE A 89 3.59 11.38 11.45
CA ILE A 89 4.68 11.01 12.36
C ILE A 89 5.85 10.38 11.60
N CYS A 90 5.60 9.37 10.76
CA CYS A 90 6.64 8.73 9.94
C CYS A 90 7.32 9.73 9.00
N SER A 91 6.54 10.61 8.35
CA SER A 91 7.08 11.62 7.44
C SER A 91 7.95 12.66 8.16
N SER A 92 7.56 13.10 9.35
CA SER A 92 8.34 14.06 10.14
C SER A 92 9.65 13.46 10.68
N ASN A 93 9.67 12.14 10.93
CA ASN A 93 10.85 11.43 11.42
C ASN A 93 11.69 10.78 10.30
N GLY A 94 11.25 10.84 9.05
CA GLY A 94 11.95 10.24 7.91
C GLY A 94 11.93 8.71 7.90
N TRP A 95 10.94 8.08 8.53
CA TRP A 95 10.74 6.63 8.54
C TRP A 95 9.98 6.21 7.29
N TRP A 96 10.75 5.90 6.25
CA TRP A 96 10.23 5.52 4.95
C TRP A 96 10.45 4.03 4.71
N SER A 97 9.46 3.37 4.11
CA SER A 97 9.62 1.99 3.63
C SER A 97 10.87 1.86 2.76
N ALA A 98 11.66 0.81 3.02
CA ALA A 98 12.81 0.44 2.22
C ALA A 98 12.43 0.11 0.76
N PHE A 99 11.17 -0.27 0.51
CA PHE A 99 10.59 -0.40 -0.82
C PHE A 99 9.93 0.91 -1.27
N GLY A 100 10.79 1.89 -1.54
CA GLY A 100 10.37 3.17 -2.09
C GLY A 100 11.52 3.79 -2.84
N LYS A 101 11.94 3.22 -3.98
CA LYS A 101 12.87 3.95 -4.84
C LYS A 101 12.14 5.19 -5.34
N PRO A 102 12.61 6.43 -5.07
CA PRO A 102 12.07 7.59 -5.75
C PRO A 102 12.21 7.34 -7.25
N LYS A 103 11.11 7.47 -8.01
CA LYS A 103 11.09 7.29 -9.47
C LYS A 103 12.09 8.25 -10.11
N ARG A 104 13.34 7.81 -10.29
CA ARG A 104 14.33 8.51 -11.10
C ARG A 104 14.12 8.08 -12.55
N GLY A 105 13.32 8.86 -13.28
CA GLY A 105 13.26 8.81 -14.73
C GLY A 105 11.87 8.51 -15.31
N LYS A 106 11.65 9.00 -16.54
CA LYS A 106 10.47 8.68 -17.35
C LYS A 106 10.47 7.17 -17.64
N ALA A 107 9.37 6.50 -17.29
CA ALA A 107 9.19 5.09 -17.61
C ALA A 107 9.36 4.87 -19.12
N LYS A 108 10.33 4.03 -19.52
CA LYS A 108 10.42 3.56 -20.91
C LYS A 108 9.18 2.72 -21.18
N LYS A 109 8.47 2.99 -22.27
CA LYS A 109 7.36 2.15 -22.71
C LYS A 109 7.90 0.74 -22.97
N PRO A 110 7.26 -0.33 -22.46
CA PRO A 110 7.63 -1.69 -22.80
C PRO A 110 7.65 -1.89 -24.31
N GLY A 111 8.57 -2.73 -24.79
CA GLY A 111 8.59 -3.16 -26.19
C GLY A 111 7.34 -3.98 -26.54
N PRO A 112 7.11 -4.23 -27.84
CA PRO A 112 5.97 -5.04 -28.28
C PRO A 112 6.02 -6.45 -27.68
N PRO A 113 4.86 -7.09 -27.49
CA PRO A 113 4.78 -8.47 -27.03
C PRO A 113 5.61 -9.44 -27.87
N VAL A 114 6.40 -10.29 -27.23
CA VAL A 114 7.12 -11.40 -27.92
C VAL A 114 6.17 -12.54 -28.26
N HIS A 115 5.08 -12.68 -27.49
CA HIS A 115 4.03 -13.67 -27.67
C HIS A 115 2.67 -13.05 -27.36
N ASP A 116 1.63 -13.64 -27.94
CA ASP A 116 0.24 -13.29 -27.67
C ASP A 116 -0.10 -13.59 -26.21
N ASP A 117 -0.72 -12.62 -25.55
CA ASP A 117 -1.19 -12.80 -24.18
C ASP A 117 -2.59 -13.38 -24.20
N LEU A 118 -2.68 -14.70 -24.01
CA LEU A 118 -3.95 -15.43 -24.00
C LEU A 118 -4.86 -15.05 -22.83
N CYS A 119 -4.35 -14.33 -21.83
CA CYS A 119 -5.13 -13.81 -20.71
C CYS A 119 -5.68 -12.39 -20.98
N ALA A 120 -5.30 -11.74 -22.08
CA ALA A 120 -5.70 -10.37 -22.39
C ALA A 120 -7.02 -10.33 -23.18
N VAL A 121 -8.03 -9.70 -22.59
CA VAL A 121 -9.35 -9.46 -23.19
C VAL A 121 -9.49 -7.97 -23.48
N VAL A 122 -9.83 -7.62 -24.72
CA VAL A 122 -10.12 -6.23 -25.11
C VAL A 122 -11.60 -5.97 -24.94
N ASP A 123 -11.95 -4.98 -24.12
CA ASP A 123 -13.34 -4.60 -23.93
C ASP A 123 -13.92 -3.86 -25.15
N LYS A 124 -15.23 -3.64 -25.15
CA LYS A 124 -15.97 -2.91 -26.20
C LYS A 124 -15.51 -1.45 -26.39
N HIS A 125 -14.68 -0.93 -25.50
CA HIS A 125 -14.12 0.42 -25.52
C HIS A 125 -12.64 0.45 -25.93
N GLY A 126 -12.05 -0.70 -26.29
CA GLY A 126 -10.65 -0.80 -26.67
C GLY A 126 -9.68 -0.84 -25.50
N VAL A 127 -10.16 -1.06 -24.27
CA VAL A 127 -9.34 -1.21 -23.07
C VAL A 127 -9.00 -2.69 -22.89
N THR A 128 -7.71 -3.01 -22.87
CA THR A 128 -7.22 -4.35 -22.55
C THR A 128 -7.27 -4.58 -21.05
N ARG A 129 -7.94 -5.67 -20.63
CA ARG A 129 -7.93 -6.19 -19.26
C ARG A 129 -7.40 -7.62 -19.26
N HIS A 130 -6.75 -8.02 -18.18
CA HIS A 130 -6.36 -9.42 -18.00
C HIS A 130 -7.44 -10.16 -17.23
N GLU A 131 -7.89 -11.30 -17.73
CA GLU A 131 -8.83 -12.19 -17.06
C GLU A 131 -8.08 -13.44 -16.60
N PHE A 132 -7.86 -13.54 -15.29
CA PHE A 132 -7.21 -14.68 -14.66
C PHE A 132 -8.25 -15.58 -14.01
N ASN A 133 -9.04 -16.26 -14.84
CA ASN A 133 -10.05 -17.23 -14.41
C ASN A 133 -9.74 -18.59 -15.06
N ALA A 134 -10.02 -19.66 -14.32
CA ALA A 134 -9.91 -21.04 -14.78
C ALA A 134 -11.09 -21.82 -14.20
N ASP A 135 -11.70 -22.68 -15.01
CA ASP A 135 -12.87 -23.50 -14.64
C ASP A 135 -12.44 -24.91 -14.21
N ALA A 136 -11.20 -25.33 -14.54
CA ALA A 136 -10.60 -26.57 -14.09
C ALA A 136 -9.10 -26.43 -13.72
N VAL A 137 -8.60 -27.45 -13.01
CA VAL A 137 -7.17 -27.61 -12.67
C VAL A 137 -6.34 -27.70 -13.95
N ASN A 138 -5.17 -27.06 -13.99
CA ASN A 138 -4.22 -27.09 -15.12
C ASN A 138 -4.73 -26.42 -16.41
N GLU A 139 -5.71 -25.53 -16.33
CA GLU A 139 -6.08 -24.69 -17.48
C GLU A 139 -5.22 -23.42 -17.55
N LEU A 140 -4.93 -22.80 -16.40
CA LEU A 140 -4.16 -21.57 -16.31
C LEU A 140 -3.20 -21.60 -15.12
N TRP A 141 -1.92 -21.42 -15.42
CA TRP A 141 -0.84 -21.26 -14.46
C TRP A 141 -0.28 -19.85 -14.52
N LEU A 142 -0.09 -19.24 -13.35
CA LEU A 142 0.60 -17.96 -13.19
C LEU A 142 2.02 -18.20 -12.69
N THR A 143 2.99 -17.49 -13.24
CA THR A 143 4.38 -17.56 -12.80
C THR A 143 4.88 -16.19 -12.36
N ASP A 144 5.56 -16.15 -11.23
CA ASP A 144 6.26 -14.95 -10.76
C ASP A 144 7.68 -15.29 -10.30
N ILE A 145 8.59 -14.31 -10.37
CA ILE A 145 9.96 -14.40 -9.86
C ILE A 145 10.14 -13.35 -8.76
N THR A 146 10.37 -13.82 -7.54
CA THR A 146 10.57 -12.98 -6.36
C THR A 146 12.04 -13.01 -5.91
N GLU A 147 12.60 -11.85 -5.58
CA GLU A 147 13.94 -11.72 -4.95
C GLU A 147 13.78 -11.72 -3.42
N HIS A 148 14.53 -12.58 -2.74
CA HIS A 148 14.66 -12.62 -1.29
C HIS A 148 16.10 -12.30 -0.88
N ARG A 149 16.26 -11.50 0.18
CA ARG A 149 17.57 -11.20 0.78
C ARG A 149 17.88 -12.20 1.89
N THR A 150 19.09 -12.74 1.88
CA THR A 150 19.60 -13.67 2.89
C THR A 150 20.96 -13.18 3.41
N GLY A 151 21.43 -13.74 4.52
CA GLY A 151 22.76 -13.41 5.07
C GLY A 151 23.93 -13.77 4.15
N GLU A 152 23.73 -14.68 3.19
CA GLU A 152 24.74 -15.15 2.24
C GLU A 152 24.63 -14.49 0.86
N GLY A 153 23.62 -13.64 0.65
CA GLY A 153 23.38 -12.96 -0.62
C GLY A 153 21.92 -12.98 -1.07
N LYS A 154 21.71 -12.71 -2.36
CA LYS A 154 20.38 -12.70 -2.97
C LYS A 154 19.96 -14.12 -3.38
N LEU A 155 18.70 -14.42 -3.15
CA LEU A 155 18.05 -15.65 -3.58
C LEU A 155 16.85 -15.30 -4.46
N TYR A 156 16.68 -15.98 -5.59
CA TYR A 156 15.53 -15.81 -6.47
C TYR A 156 14.68 -17.07 -6.43
N LEU A 157 13.38 -16.90 -6.16
CA LEU A 157 12.37 -17.95 -6.21
C LEU A 157 11.49 -17.71 -7.43
N CYS A 158 11.38 -18.69 -8.31
CA CYS A 158 10.32 -18.74 -9.30
C CYS A 158 9.26 -19.72 -8.83
N ALA A 159 8.01 -19.27 -8.70
CA ALA A 159 6.88 -20.09 -8.28
C ALA A 159 5.81 -20.10 -9.37
N ILE A 160 5.20 -21.27 -9.56
CA ILE A 160 4.09 -21.49 -10.49
C ILE A 160 2.85 -21.84 -9.69
N LYS A 161 1.82 -21.02 -9.84
CA LYS A 161 0.53 -21.16 -9.17
C LYS A 161 -0.54 -21.59 -10.16
N ASP A 162 -1.29 -22.63 -9.83
CA ASP A 162 -2.50 -22.99 -10.56
C ASP A 162 -3.67 -22.10 -10.10
N VAL A 163 -4.33 -21.43 -11.05
CA VAL A 163 -5.37 -20.43 -10.75
C VAL A 163 -6.61 -21.07 -10.13
N TYR A 164 -7.02 -22.23 -10.64
CA TYR A 164 -8.22 -22.92 -10.14
C TYR A 164 -8.02 -23.44 -8.70
N SER A 165 -6.94 -24.19 -8.46
CA SER A 165 -6.71 -24.78 -7.13
C SER A 165 -6.07 -23.85 -6.11
N ASN A 166 -5.59 -22.67 -6.54
CA ASN A 166 -4.78 -21.75 -5.74
C ASN A 166 -3.49 -22.37 -5.14
N ARG A 167 -3.02 -23.50 -5.68
CA ARG A 167 -1.83 -24.21 -5.17
C ARG A 167 -0.59 -23.86 -5.96
N ILE A 168 0.55 -23.84 -5.29
CA ILE A 168 1.86 -23.83 -5.94
C ILE A 168 2.12 -25.22 -6.51
N VAL A 169 2.18 -25.31 -7.83
CA VAL A 169 2.33 -26.56 -8.57
C VAL A 169 3.77 -26.86 -8.91
N GLY A 170 4.61 -25.83 -9.03
CA GLY A 170 6.05 -25.98 -9.21
C GLY A 170 6.81 -24.77 -8.70
N TYR A 171 8.07 -24.98 -8.38
CA TYR A 171 8.97 -23.89 -8.02
C TYR A 171 10.42 -24.24 -8.35
N SER A 172 11.27 -23.23 -8.42
CA SER A 172 12.72 -23.37 -8.50
C SER A 172 13.39 -22.19 -7.79
N ILE A 173 14.58 -22.43 -7.25
CA ILE A 173 15.34 -21.47 -6.47
C ILE A 173 16.78 -21.40 -7.02
N ASP A 174 17.31 -20.20 -7.23
CA ASP A 174 18.71 -19.99 -7.63
C ASP A 174 19.25 -18.69 -7.05
N SER A 175 20.56 -18.62 -6.85
CA SER A 175 21.30 -17.38 -6.52
C SER A 175 21.30 -16.34 -7.65
N ARG A 176 20.97 -16.73 -8.89
CA ARG A 176 20.94 -15.84 -10.06
C ARG A 176 19.61 -15.90 -10.81
N MET A 177 19.06 -14.74 -11.13
CA MET A 177 17.90 -14.59 -12.00
C MET A 177 18.27 -14.89 -13.46
N LYS A 178 18.13 -16.15 -13.88
CA LYS A 178 18.34 -16.63 -15.25
C LYS A 178 17.06 -17.25 -15.81
N SER A 179 16.90 -17.29 -17.13
CA SER A 179 15.76 -17.98 -17.79
C SER A 179 15.61 -19.45 -17.37
N ARG A 180 16.73 -20.12 -17.06
CA ARG A 180 16.75 -21.50 -16.54
C ARG A 180 15.99 -21.66 -15.21
N LEU A 181 15.86 -20.62 -14.40
CA LEU A 181 15.10 -20.64 -13.15
C LEU A 181 13.61 -20.89 -13.44
N ALA A 182 13.04 -20.12 -14.38
CA ALA A 182 11.64 -20.27 -14.80
C ALA A 182 11.40 -21.61 -15.52
N VAL A 183 12.32 -22.02 -16.40
CA VAL A 183 12.24 -23.34 -17.07
C VAL A 183 12.28 -24.48 -16.05
N ALA A 184 13.14 -24.40 -15.03
CA ALA A 184 13.21 -25.40 -13.99
C ALA A 184 11.94 -25.46 -13.13
N ALA A 185 11.35 -24.30 -12.81
CA ALA A 185 10.08 -24.24 -12.09
C ALA A 185 8.94 -24.87 -12.92
N LEU A 186 8.94 -24.64 -14.24
CA LEU A 186 7.97 -25.23 -15.17
C LEU A 186 8.12 -26.74 -15.27
N ASN A 187 9.35 -27.23 -15.46
CA ASN A 187 9.62 -28.66 -15.47
C ASN A 187 9.21 -29.33 -14.14
N ASN A 188 9.43 -28.65 -13.01
CA ASN A 188 8.98 -29.12 -11.70
C ASN A 188 7.45 -29.21 -11.61
N ALA A 189 6.72 -28.21 -12.15
CA ALA A 189 5.27 -28.22 -12.20
C ALA A 189 4.71 -29.36 -13.06
N VAL A 190 5.25 -29.53 -14.27
CA VAL A 190 4.87 -30.61 -15.20
C VAL A 190 5.11 -31.97 -14.55
N ALA A 191 6.28 -32.19 -13.94
CA ALA A 191 6.61 -33.45 -13.29
C ALA A 191 5.66 -33.79 -12.12
N ARG A 192 5.12 -32.78 -11.42
CA ARG A 192 4.19 -32.96 -10.30
C ARG A 192 2.74 -33.17 -10.74
N ARG A 193 2.33 -32.58 -11.87
CA ARG A 193 0.94 -32.59 -12.34
C ARG A 193 0.66 -33.64 -13.41
N GLY A 194 1.69 -34.17 -14.07
CA GLY A 194 1.54 -35.17 -15.13
C GLY A 194 1.11 -34.53 -16.45
N ASP A 195 -0.02 -34.98 -17.01
CA ASP A 195 -0.55 -34.43 -18.26
C ASP A 195 -1.14 -33.02 -18.02
N VAL A 196 -0.55 -32.05 -18.72
CA VAL A 196 -0.89 -30.62 -18.67
C VAL A 196 -1.01 -30.05 -20.07
N ALA A 197 -1.30 -30.90 -21.06
CA ALA A 197 -1.55 -30.48 -22.43
C ALA A 197 -2.70 -29.47 -22.47
N GLY A 198 -2.47 -28.32 -23.11
CA GLY A 198 -3.45 -27.22 -23.18
C GLY A 198 -3.39 -26.23 -22.03
N CYS A 199 -2.55 -26.44 -21.01
CA CYS A 199 -2.35 -25.47 -19.92
C CYS A 199 -1.73 -24.18 -20.45
N VAL A 200 -2.38 -23.05 -20.21
CA VAL A 200 -1.84 -21.72 -20.47
C VAL A 200 -0.90 -21.35 -19.32
N VAL A 201 0.32 -20.91 -19.65
CA VAL A 201 1.27 -20.38 -18.67
C VAL A 201 1.43 -18.89 -18.90
N HIS A 202 1.01 -18.08 -17.94
CA HIS A 202 1.13 -16.64 -17.98
C HIS A 202 2.22 -16.18 -16.99
N SER A 203 3.22 -15.48 -17.53
CA SER A 203 4.19 -14.72 -16.74
C SER A 203 3.82 -13.25 -16.86
N ASP A 204 3.60 -12.60 -15.73
CA ASP A 204 3.45 -11.14 -15.75
C ASP A 204 4.73 -10.56 -16.37
N ARG A 205 4.55 -9.64 -17.31
CA ARG A 205 5.70 -8.87 -17.78
C ARG A 205 6.05 -7.96 -16.64
N GLY A 206 7.28 -8.05 -16.13
CA GLY A 206 7.80 -7.07 -15.18
C GLY A 206 7.76 -5.65 -15.76
N SER A 207 6.60 -5.00 -15.76
CA SER A 207 6.47 -3.55 -15.81
C SER A 207 6.71 -3.08 -14.39
N GLN A 208 7.95 -2.74 -14.10
CA GLN A 208 8.29 -1.77 -13.07
C GLN A 208 7.55 -0.46 -13.40
N GLY A 209 6.28 -0.39 -13.04
CA GLY A 209 5.39 0.67 -13.50
C GLY A 209 3.94 0.31 -13.26
N GLU A 210 3.42 0.85 -12.17
CA GLU A 210 2.01 0.83 -11.75
C GLU A 210 1.64 -0.36 -10.87
N ILE A 211 1.67 -0.10 -9.55
CA ILE A 211 0.96 -0.89 -8.56
C ILE A 211 -0.51 -0.89 -8.99
N ASN A 212 -0.95 -1.94 -9.66
CA ASN A 212 -2.34 -2.34 -9.60
C ASN A 212 -2.45 -3.34 -8.46
N ARG A 213 -3.53 -3.19 -7.68
CA ARG A 213 -3.74 -3.85 -6.39
C ARG A 213 -3.38 -5.33 -6.48
N SER A 214 -2.58 -5.81 -5.53
CA SER A 214 -2.38 -7.24 -5.30
C SER A 214 -3.74 -7.89 -5.06
N SER A 215 -4.28 -8.52 -6.10
CA SER A 215 -5.36 -9.52 -6.03
C SER A 215 -4.90 -10.80 -5.31
N GLN A 216 -3.72 -10.78 -4.69
CA GLN A 216 -3.12 -11.90 -3.96
C GLN A 216 -3.30 -11.80 -2.44
N HIS A 217 -4.01 -10.79 -1.93
CA HIS A 217 -4.65 -10.87 -0.62
C HIS A 217 -6.16 -11.08 -0.84
N LEU A 218 -6.51 -12.29 -1.29
CA LEU A 218 -7.78 -12.85 -0.87
C LEU A 218 -7.67 -13.00 0.65
N GLU A 219 -8.57 -12.35 1.38
CA GLU A 219 -8.76 -12.60 2.80
C GLU A 219 -8.63 -14.10 3.04
N PHE A 220 -7.66 -14.49 3.87
CA PHE A 220 -7.56 -15.86 4.36
C PHE A 220 -8.86 -16.17 5.10
N GLY A 221 -9.80 -16.76 4.36
CA GLY A 221 -10.94 -17.44 4.92
C GLY A 221 -10.43 -18.56 5.82
N GLY A 222 -10.54 -18.32 7.13
CA GLY A 222 -10.68 -19.38 8.12
C GLY A 222 -9.40 -20.09 8.55
N VAL A 223 -8.55 -19.42 9.33
CA VAL A 223 -7.86 -20.10 10.42
C VAL A 223 -8.39 -19.54 11.73
N ARG A 224 -9.06 -20.43 12.45
CA ARG A 224 -9.65 -20.21 13.77
C ARG A 224 -8.61 -19.61 14.69
N ALA A 225 -9.03 -18.55 15.37
CA ALA A 225 -8.47 -18.09 16.62
C ALA A 225 -7.92 -19.26 17.46
N TRP A 226 -6.62 -19.21 17.75
CA TRP A 226 -6.11 -19.82 18.97
C TRP A 226 -6.62 -18.99 20.16
N ARG A 227 -7.87 -19.23 20.55
CA ARG A 227 -8.32 -18.97 21.92
C ARG A 227 -8.59 -20.31 22.59
N GLN A 228 -7.79 -20.59 23.62
CA GLN A 228 -8.12 -21.58 24.63
C GLN A 228 -9.50 -21.25 25.20
N ARG A 229 -10.33 -22.29 25.29
CA ARG A 229 -11.75 -22.18 25.65
C ARG A 229 -11.97 -22.83 27.01
N THR A 230 -12.29 -22.00 28.01
CA THR A 230 -13.12 -22.32 29.19
C THR A 230 -13.66 -20.97 29.68
N GLY A 231 -14.96 -20.70 29.84
CA GLY A 231 -16.16 -21.50 29.68
C GLY A 231 -17.43 -20.64 29.74
N ALA A 232 -18.57 -21.34 29.64
CA ALA A 232 -19.94 -20.97 30.04
C ALA A 232 -20.72 -19.84 29.32
N ARG A 233 -21.73 -20.28 28.53
CA ARG A 233 -23.19 -19.95 28.56
C ARG A 233 -23.56 -18.50 28.97
N ARG A 234 -24.42 -17.73 28.28
CA ARG A 234 -25.79 -18.00 27.73
C ARG A 234 -26.34 -16.67 27.08
N PRO A 235 -27.61 -16.53 26.59
CA PRO A 235 -27.89 -16.38 25.15
C PRO A 235 -28.72 -15.16 24.71
N ALA A 236 -28.88 -15.05 23.37
CA ALA A 236 -30.06 -14.64 22.59
C ALA A 236 -30.64 -13.20 22.68
N THR A 237 -30.74 -12.55 21.51
CA THR A 237 -31.86 -11.76 20.93
C THR A 237 -31.26 -10.87 19.82
N ARG A 238 -31.88 -10.51 18.69
CA ARG A 238 -33.18 -10.74 18.07
C ARG A 238 -32.98 -10.44 16.58
N GLN A 239 -33.68 -11.17 15.71
CA GLN A 239 -33.83 -10.85 14.30
C GLN A 239 -34.61 -9.54 14.11
N ARG A 240 -34.33 -8.81 13.02
CA ARG A 240 -35.36 -8.17 12.20
C ARG A 240 -34.90 -8.07 10.75
N SER A 241 -35.50 -8.92 9.94
CA SER A 241 -35.55 -8.86 8.49
C SER A 241 -36.45 -7.70 8.06
N PHE A 242 -36.13 -7.06 6.94
CA PHE A 242 -37.14 -6.52 6.04
C PHE A 242 -36.69 -6.77 4.60
N ALA A 243 -37.61 -7.30 3.81
CA ALA A 243 -37.47 -7.69 2.42
C ALA A 243 -38.43 -6.85 1.54
N GLY A 244 -38.13 -6.80 0.24
CA GLY A 244 -38.99 -6.32 -0.86
C GLY A 244 -38.14 -5.54 -1.88
N SER A 245 -37.77 -6.01 -3.08
CA SER A 245 -38.44 -6.64 -4.25
C SER A 245 -39.19 -5.67 -5.19
N GLY A 246 -38.83 -5.69 -6.49
CA GLY A 246 -39.56 -5.11 -7.64
C GLY A 246 -38.78 -3.99 -8.37
N VAL A 247 -38.06 -4.16 -9.49
CA VAL A 247 -38.39 -4.52 -10.89
C VAL A 247 -38.86 -3.35 -11.79
N LEU A 248 -37.99 -3.02 -12.76
CA LEU A 248 -38.14 -2.53 -14.16
C LEU A 248 -39.09 -1.36 -14.54
N THR A 249 -38.56 -0.33 -15.21
CA THR A 249 -38.71 -0.01 -16.67
C THR A 249 -38.51 1.49 -16.95
N GLY A 250 -37.89 1.83 -18.10
CA GLY A 250 -37.84 3.20 -18.62
C GLY A 250 -36.70 3.44 -19.61
N ARG A 251 -37.03 3.52 -20.91
CA ARG A 251 -36.15 3.58 -22.09
C ARG A 251 -36.24 4.97 -22.74
N CYS A 252 -35.21 5.32 -23.54
CA CYS A 252 -35.22 6.26 -24.69
C CYS A 252 -35.27 7.77 -24.35
N GLY A 253 -34.54 8.70 -25.00
CA GLY A 253 -33.65 8.64 -26.15
C GLY A 253 -33.26 10.05 -26.64
N GLN A 254 -32.68 10.09 -27.86
CA GLN A 254 -32.22 11.21 -28.71
C GLN A 254 -30.72 11.57 -28.57
N ARG A 255 -29.82 11.17 -29.49
CA ARG A 255 -29.62 11.40 -30.96
C ARG A 255 -28.70 12.60 -31.24
N CYS A 256 -27.48 12.34 -31.73
CA CYS A 256 -26.94 12.61 -33.11
C CYS A 256 -26.52 14.09 -33.31
N ALA A 257 -25.39 14.50 -33.90
CA ALA A 257 -24.56 13.94 -34.98
C ALA A 257 -23.12 14.59 -35.01
N ARG A 258 -22.17 13.92 -35.71
CA ARG A 258 -20.92 14.45 -36.32
C ARG A 258 -21.19 14.75 -37.83
N PRO A 259 -20.27 15.17 -38.76
CA PRO A 259 -18.79 15.30 -38.72
C PRO A 259 -18.08 16.43 -39.55
N GLY A 260 -16.77 16.64 -39.28
CA GLY A 260 -15.69 17.04 -40.23
C GLY A 260 -15.49 18.54 -40.53
N VAL A 261 -14.33 19.11 -40.92
CA VAL A 261 -12.91 18.72 -41.16
C VAL A 261 -12.13 20.06 -41.38
N LEU A 262 -10.85 20.15 -40.94
CA LEU A 262 -9.71 21.06 -41.32
C LEU A 262 -9.97 22.60 -41.34
N THR A 263 -9.26 23.48 -40.60
CA THR A 263 -7.81 23.78 -40.62
C THR A 263 -7.40 24.64 -39.39
N ARG A 264 -6.09 24.64 -39.09
CA ARG A 264 -5.33 25.58 -38.22
C ARG A 264 -4.89 26.80 -39.04
N PRO A 265 -4.19 27.81 -38.48
CA PRO A 265 -4.26 28.43 -37.14
C PRO A 265 -4.27 29.98 -37.26
N GLU A 266 -4.69 30.74 -36.24
CA GLU A 266 -4.03 32.02 -35.94
C GLU A 266 -4.37 32.62 -34.58
N ARG A 267 -3.37 33.30 -34.01
CA ARG A 267 -3.38 34.03 -32.76
C ARG A 267 -4.12 35.36 -32.96
N CYS A 268 -4.92 35.77 -31.99
CA CYS A 268 -5.22 37.19 -31.78
C CYS A 268 -4.92 37.58 -30.32
N ASN A 269 -3.86 38.37 -30.18
CA ASN A 269 -3.62 39.24 -29.03
C ASN A 269 -4.63 40.39 -29.04
N GLY A 270 -4.93 40.92 -27.85
CA GLY A 270 -5.09 42.37 -27.67
C GLY A 270 -6.51 42.93 -27.69
N SER A 271 -7.07 43.01 -26.48
CA SER A 271 -7.83 44.14 -25.90
C SER A 271 -8.29 45.30 -26.80
N SER A 272 -9.58 45.68 -26.68
CA SER A 272 -10.01 46.86 -25.89
C SER A 272 -11.50 47.20 -26.11
N GLY A 273 -12.14 47.67 -25.03
CA GLY A 273 -13.23 48.65 -25.07
C GLY A 273 -14.66 48.12 -24.93
N GLY A 274 -15.33 48.56 -23.84
CA GLY A 274 -16.79 48.54 -23.71
C GLY A 274 -17.32 47.77 -22.53
#